data_AF-A0A922LI28-F1
#
_entry.id   AF-A0A922LI28-F1
#
_cell.length_a   1.000
_cell.length_b   1.000
_cell.length_c   1.000
_cell.angle_alpha   90.00
_cell.angle_beta   90.00
_cell.angle_gamma   90.00
#
_symmetry.space_group_name_H-M   'P 1'
#
loop_
_entity.id
_entity.type
_entity.pdbx_description
1 polymer ?
#
loop_
_entity_poly.entity_id
_entity_poly.type
_entity_poly.pdbx_seq_one_letter_code
_entity_poly.pdbx_strand_id
1 'polypeptide(L)'
;MDLERRIPCQRMNFIKGLMPLSRHIESPISKKVLAVFDAALQKVLTVLCLQNIKESVEVQNEESLLDRVSLYINQAKEYDLIKASNLDSPYSHKILSENCKMLKNIKSEINDSLEHNINEEFENNVRNFLHFMSSQPLINQVLSGFLLDNNEQLSDKWKLPETITNHITNVKWIQIPQFSQNNKTKLVEYLIHLRILLLIKLLTTPEDKKRKKLYIKELETRDQECQTKLTELIKELDIQICQNNTETRKIGYTVSKLKNEIDNLEKYLTERIKQINTEETKKITEITKQNDENENNLSKEMKSQEILLEKLIETNRSEEETIRSTIYKMESDIESKISKYDQEMTVLQDEYDALEAEYTEEKSAYDELNERFQIINEEYQKIMEERRLEDERRQREEEQRRQMEQAVITIQAFWRSYKTRKLARGRKGGSRKAKK
;
A
#
# COMPACT_ATOMS: atom_id res chain seq x y z
N MET A 1 -52.01 22.34 2.46
CA MET A 1 -50.55 22.13 2.62
C MET A 1 -49.79 22.26 1.30
N ASP A 2 -49.50 23.45 0.75
CA ASP A 2 -50.18 24.76 0.84
C ASP A 2 -49.84 25.61 -0.40
N LEU A 3 -50.82 26.39 -0.87
CA LEU A 3 -50.68 27.28 -2.05
C LEU A 3 -49.93 28.59 -1.74
N GLU A 4 -49.35 28.71 -0.56
CA GLU A 4 -48.74 29.93 -0.03
C GLU A 4 -47.30 30.18 -0.53
N ARG A 5 -46.63 29.20 -1.13
CA ARG A 5 -45.30 29.37 -1.77
C ARG A 5 -45.36 30.13 -3.12
N ARG A 6 -46.22 31.14 -3.24
CA ARG A 6 -46.14 32.16 -4.30
C ARG A 6 -45.30 33.33 -3.80
N ILE A 7 -44.17 33.56 -4.47
CA ILE A 7 -43.26 34.68 -4.22
C ILE A 7 -44.07 35.99 -4.14
N PRO A 8 -43.79 36.94 -3.21
CA PRO A 8 -44.63 38.13 -3.01
C PRO A 8 -44.90 39.00 -4.25
N CYS A 9 -44.05 38.92 -5.28
CA CYS A 9 -44.26 39.57 -6.57
C CYS A 9 -45.48 39.05 -7.36
N GLN A 10 -46.04 37.87 -7.03
CA GLN A 10 -47.16 37.27 -7.78
C GLN A 10 -48.56 37.79 -7.38
N ARG A 11 -48.71 38.65 -6.35
CA ARG A 11 -50.01 39.26 -5.97
C ARG A 11 -50.46 40.41 -6.90
N MET A 12 -50.11 40.38 -8.19
CA MET A 12 -50.30 41.50 -9.14
C MET A 12 -51.68 41.52 -9.84
N ASN A 13 -52.76 41.57 -9.06
CA ASN A 13 -54.11 41.83 -9.57
C ASN A 13 -54.32 43.29 -10.04
N PHE A 14 -53.43 44.22 -9.66
CA PHE A 14 -53.62 45.66 -9.90
C PHE A 14 -53.16 46.20 -11.26
N ILE A 15 -52.47 45.42 -12.11
CA ILE A 15 -52.03 45.90 -13.45
C ILE A 15 -53.23 46.35 -14.30
N LYS A 16 -54.34 45.59 -14.28
CA LYS A 16 -55.58 45.97 -14.99
C LYS A 16 -56.19 47.28 -14.46
N GLY A 17 -55.94 47.64 -13.19
CA GLY A 17 -56.35 48.91 -12.60
C GLY A 17 -55.41 50.09 -12.87
N LEU A 18 -54.25 49.83 -13.48
CA LEU A 18 -53.26 50.85 -13.91
C LEU A 18 -53.29 51.13 -15.42
N MET A 19 -53.99 50.32 -16.22
CA MET A 19 -54.23 50.64 -17.63
C MET A 19 -55.16 51.87 -17.75
N PRO A 20 -54.91 52.80 -18.69
CA PRO A 20 -55.88 53.82 -19.02
C PRO A 20 -57.13 53.15 -19.62
N LEU A 21 -58.28 53.37 -18.98
CA LEU A 21 -59.58 53.11 -19.59
C LEU A 21 -59.69 53.92 -20.89
N SER A 22 -60.36 53.38 -21.90
CA SER A 22 -60.56 54.07 -23.20
C SER A 22 -61.28 55.40 -22.96
N ARG A 23 -60.56 56.52 -23.10
CA ARG A 23 -61.04 57.86 -22.79
C ARG A 23 -60.86 58.78 -23.99
N HIS A 24 -61.90 59.55 -24.26
CA HIS A 24 -61.89 60.64 -25.22
C HIS A 24 -61.49 61.93 -24.50
N ILE A 25 -60.92 62.89 -25.21
CA ILE A 25 -60.74 64.23 -24.64
C ILE A 25 -62.13 64.85 -24.49
N GLU A 26 -62.63 65.02 -23.27
CA GLU A 26 -63.95 65.63 -23.02
C GLU A 26 -63.88 67.17 -23.08
N SER A 27 -62.87 67.76 -22.46
CA SER A 27 -62.67 69.22 -22.37
C SER A 27 -62.64 69.89 -23.76
N PRO A 28 -63.54 70.86 -24.03
CA PRO A 28 -63.56 71.57 -25.32
C PRO A 28 -62.31 72.46 -25.52
N ILE A 29 -61.67 72.91 -24.44
CA ILE A 29 -60.39 73.64 -24.49
C ILE A 29 -59.29 72.68 -24.95
N SER A 30 -59.22 71.48 -24.37
CA SER A 30 -58.23 70.46 -24.72
C SER A 30 -58.41 69.96 -26.17
N LYS A 31 -59.66 69.84 -26.65
CA LYS A 31 -59.96 69.58 -28.08
C LYS A 31 -59.43 70.70 -28.98
N LYS A 32 -59.68 71.97 -28.62
CA LYS A 32 -59.19 73.14 -29.38
C LYS A 32 -57.66 73.20 -29.42
N VAL A 33 -56.96 72.92 -28.31
CA VAL A 33 -55.49 72.89 -28.26
C VAL A 33 -54.92 71.83 -29.21
N LEU A 34 -55.49 70.62 -29.24
CA LEU A 34 -55.07 69.58 -30.17
C LEU A 34 -55.38 69.96 -31.63
N ALA A 35 -56.58 70.48 -31.91
CA ALA A 35 -56.96 70.92 -33.26
C ALA A 35 -56.08 72.07 -33.80
N VAL A 36 -55.65 73.01 -32.95
CA VAL A 36 -54.71 74.07 -33.33
C VAL A 36 -53.32 73.49 -33.63
N PHE A 37 -52.85 72.53 -32.84
CA PHE A 37 -51.58 71.84 -33.10
C PHE A 37 -51.63 71.03 -34.41
N ASP A 38 -52.73 70.33 -34.66
CA ASP A 38 -52.91 69.49 -35.85
C ASP A 38 -53.02 70.34 -37.13
N ALA A 39 -53.74 71.47 -37.07
CA ALA A 39 -53.78 72.45 -38.16
C ALA A 39 -52.42 73.14 -38.41
N ALA A 40 -51.60 73.36 -37.37
CA ALA A 40 -50.24 73.86 -37.53
C ALA A 40 -49.32 72.79 -38.16
N LEU A 41 -49.42 71.53 -37.72
CA LEU A 41 -48.67 70.40 -38.26
C LEU A 41 -49.02 70.16 -39.74
N GLN A 42 -50.30 70.24 -40.13
CA GLN A 42 -50.72 70.18 -41.53
C GLN A 42 -50.10 71.30 -42.38
N LYS A 43 -50.06 72.54 -41.88
CA LYS A 43 -49.41 73.68 -42.59
C LYS A 43 -47.90 73.50 -42.75
N VAL A 44 -47.22 72.94 -41.75
CA VAL A 44 -45.79 72.61 -41.84
C VAL A 44 -45.56 71.51 -42.87
N LEU A 45 -46.38 70.45 -42.87
CA LEU A 45 -46.29 69.38 -43.86
C LEU A 45 -46.52 69.87 -45.30
N THR A 46 -47.54 70.68 -45.57
CA THR A 46 -47.81 71.16 -46.95
C THR A 46 -46.70 72.05 -47.49
N VAL A 47 -46.10 72.91 -46.67
CA VAL A 47 -44.91 73.70 -47.07
C VAL A 47 -43.71 72.79 -47.37
N LEU A 48 -43.46 71.76 -46.54
CA LEU A 48 -42.39 70.80 -46.79
C LEU A 48 -42.62 69.97 -48.07
N CYS A 49 -43.86 69.59 -48.38
CA CYS A 49 -44.20 68.91 -49.64
C CYS A 49 -43.90 69.77 -50.86
N LEU A 50 -44.30 71.05 -50.85
CA LEU A 50 -44.02 71.98 -51.96
C LEU A 50 -42.51 72.21 -52.15
N GLN A 51 -41.72 72.25 -51.08
CA GLN A 51 -40.26 72.29 -51.17
C GLN A 51 -39.68 70.98 -51.74
N ASN A 52 -40.23 69.82 -51.37
CA ASN A 52 -39.77 68.51 -51.84
C ASN A 52 -40.04 68.31 -53.35
N ILE A 53 -41.14 68.85 -53.88
CA ILE A 53 -41.48 68.83 -55.31
C ILE A 53 -40.44 69.61 -56.14
N LYS A 54 -39.91 70.73 -55.63
CA LYS A 54 -38.80 71.46 -56.30
C LYS A 54 -37.48 70.69 -56.23
N GLU A 55 -37.27 69.87 -55.21
CA GLU A 55 -36.06 69.04 -55.04
C GLU A 55 -36.11 67.73 -55.85
N SER A 56 -37.19 67.42 -56.57
CA SER A 56 -37.37 66.13 -57.28
C SER A 56 -37.71 66.20 -58.77
N VAL A 57 -38.15 67.35 -59.31
CA VAL A 57 -38.64 67.47 -60.70
C VAL A 57 -37.61 68.09 -61.67
N GLU A 58 -36.31 68.08 -61.35
CA GLU A 58 -35.23 68.48 -62.27
C GLU A 58 -34.99 67.50 -63.46
N VAL A 59 -35.80 66.43 -63.58
CA VAL A 59 -35.46 65.24 -64.39
C VAL A 59 -36.48 64.92 -65.51
N GLN A 60 -37.64 65.57 -65.59
CA GLN A 60 -38.63 65.32 -66.66
C GLN A 60 -39.27 66.61 -67.21
N ASN A 61 -39.47 66.65 -68.53
CA ASN A 61 -39.78 67.87 -69.29
C ASN A 61 -41.27 68.28 -69.22
N GLU A 62 -41.66 69.07 -68.23
CA GLU A 62 -42.84 69.95 -68.28
C GLU A 62 -42.46 71.39 -67.85
N GLU A 63 -41.77 72.12 -68.73
CA GLU A 63 -41.25 73.48 -68.49
C GLU A 63 -42.30 74.43 -67.88
N SER A 64 -43.53 74.43 -68.42
CA SER A 64 -44.64 75.29 -67.98
C SER A 64 -45.03 75.16 -66.50
N LEU A 65 -44.94 73.96 -65.93
CA LEU A 65 -45.21 73.72 -64.51
C LEU A 65 -43.98 73.97 -63.65
N LEU A 66 -42.82 73.51 -64.10
CA LEU A 66 -41.55 73.66 -63.38
C LEU A 66 -41.15 75.14 -63.24
N ASP A 67 -41.38 75.96 -64.26
CA ASP A 67 -41.16 77.41 -64.22
C ASP A 67 -42.07 78.11 -63.22
N ARG A 68 -43.36 77.77 -63.16
CA ARG A 68 -44.29 78.40 -62.21
C ARG A 68 -44.05 77.98 -60.77
N VAL A 69 -43.73 76.71 -60.51
CA VAL A 69 -43.31 76.23 -59.18
C VAL A 69 -41.96 76.84 -58.80
N SER A 70 -41.04 76.98 -59.77
CA SER A 70 -39.75 77.62 -59.54
C SER A 70 -39.89 79.11 -59.25
N LEU A 71 -40.73 79.83 -59.99
CA LEU A 71 -41.07 81.23 -59.79
C LEU A 71 -41.73 81.42 -58.41
N TYR A 72 -42.76 80.65 -58.07
CA TYR A 72 -43.40 80.74 -56.74
C TYR A 72 -42.40 80.51 -55.60
N ILE A 73 -41.51 79.51 -55.70
CA ILE A 73 -40.52 79.24 -54.65
C ILE A 73 -39.35 80.24 -54.66
N ASN A 74 -39.04 80.86 -55.81
CA ASN A 74 -38.05 81.93 -55.88
C ASN A 74 -38.63 83.23 -55.31
N GLN A 75 -39.86 83.61 -55.67
CA GLN A 75 -40.58 84.73 -55.08
C GLN A 75 -40.86 84.52 -53.58
N ALA A 76 -41.13 83.29 -53.14
CA ALA A 76 -41.21 82.98 -51.71
C ALA A 76 -39.86 83.13 -50.99
N LYS A 77 -38.75 82.76 -51.64
CA LYS A 77 -37.40 83.04 -51.12
C LYS A 77 -37.05 84.52 -51.13
N GLU A 78 -37.48 85.28 -52.13
CA GLU A 78 -37.33 86.74 -52.18
C GLU A 78 -38.18 87.40 -51.10
N TYR A 79 -39.41 86.96 -50.89
CA TYR A 79 -40.26 87.40 -49.79
C TYR A 79 -39.63 87.06 -48.42
N ASP A 80 -39.10 85.85 -48.23
CA ASP A 80 -38.36 85.48 -47.02
C ASP A 80 -37.07 86.31 -46.84
N LEU A 81 -36.37 86.66 -47.92
CA LEU A 81 -35.16 87.51 -47.89
C LEU A 81 -35.48 88.98 -47.59
N ILE A 82 -36.52 89.53 -48.21
CA ILE A 82 -37.03 90.89 -47.94
C ILE A 82 -37.50 90.96 -46.49
N LYS A 83 -38.29 89.98 -46.05
CA LYS A 83 -38.80 89.90 -44.68
C LYS A 83 -37.71 89.65 -43.65
N ALA A 84 -36.66 88.88 -43.98
CA ALA A 84 -35.45 88.78 -43.17
C ALA A 84 -34.66 90.10 -43.14
N SER A 85 -34.63 90.86 -44.24
CA SER A 85 -33.99 92.18 -44.29
C SER A 85 -34.75 93.26 -43.51
N ASN A 86 -36.05 93.02 -43.28
CA ASN A 86 -36.93 93.82 -42.43
C ASN A 86 -37.06 93.23 -41.00
N LEU A 87 -36.27 92.20 -40.65
CA LEU A 87 -36.16 91.62 -39.31
C LEU A 87 -34.86 92.06 -38.62
N ASP A 88 -34.80 93.31 -38.16
CA ASP A 88 -33.81 93.75 -37.16
C ASP A 88 -34.10 93.08 -35.81
N SER A 89 -33.68 91.82 -35.68
CA SER A 89 -33.81 90.98 -34.48
C SER A 89 -32.42 90.67 -33.90
N PRO A 90 -32.05 91.13 -32.69
CA PRO A 90 -30.65 91.14 -32.22
C PRO A 90 -29.92 89.80 -32.00
N TYR A 91 -30.47 88.64 -32.38
CA TYR A 91 -30.06 87.32 -31.90
C TYR A 91 -29.85 86.24 -32.98
N SER A 92 -29.05 86.50 -34.01
CA SER A 92 -28.67 85.47 -35.02
C SER A 92 -27.27 85.59 -35.65
N HIS A 93 -26.31 86.28 -35.02
CA HIS A 93 -24.92 86.31 -35.52
C HIS A 93 -24.19 84.96 -35.37
N LYS A 94 -23.93 84.25 -36.49
CA LYS A 94 -22.59 83.67 -36.75
C LYS A 94 -22.24 83.17 -38.16
N ILE A 95 -23.19 82.85 -39.05
CA ILE A 95 -22.87 82.21 -40.35
C ILE A 95 -23.65 82.85 -41.51
N LEU A 96 -23.02 83.83 -42.19
CA LEU A 96 -23.26 84.29 -43.59
C LEU A 96 -22.49 85.61 -43.88
N SER A 97 -21.21 85.68 -43.54
CA SER A 97 -20.51 86.97 -43.36
C SER A 97 -20.00 87.69 -44.63
N GLU A 98 -20.06 87.07 -45.81
CA GLU A 98 -19.34 87.58 -47.00
C GLU A 98 -20.27 88.01 -48.15
N ASN A 99 -21.34 87.27 -48.44
CA ASN A 99 -22.28 87.62 -49.52
C ASN A 99 -23.03 88.94 -49.25
N CYS A 100 -23.26 89.29 -47.97
CA CYS A 100 -23.99 90.50 -47.59
C CYS A 100 -23.27 91.83 -47.89
N LYS A 101 -21.98 91.81 -48.27
CA LYS A 101 -21.25 93.03 -48.66
C LYS A 101 -21.66 93.54 -50.05
N MET A 102 -21.98 92.66 -50.99
CA MET A 102 -22.46 93.04 -52.33
C MET A 102 -23.86 93.68 -52.26
N LEU A 103 -24.74 93.15 -51.40
CA LEU A 103 -26.14 93.57 -51.31
C LEU A 103 -26.33 94.98 -50.69
N LYS A 104 -25.34 95.53 -49.98
CA LYS A 104 -25.47 96.89 -49.42
C LYS A 104 -25.46 98.00 -50.49
N ASN A 105 -24.82 97.79 -51.63
CA ASN A 105 -24.74 98.79 -52.70
C ASN A 105 -26.00 98.89 -53.57
N ILE A 106 -26.99 98.01 -53.37
CA ILE A 106 -28.28 98.03 -54.09
C ILE A 106 -29.36 98.78 -53.28
N LYS A 107 -29.14 99.02 -51.98
CA LYS A 107 -30.15 99.57 -51.05
C LYS A 107 -30.39 101.10 -51.17
N SER A 108 -30.01 101.73 -52.28
CA SER A 108 -30.16 103.19 -52.50
C SER A 108 -31.13 103.58 -53.63
N GLU A 109 -31.70 102.63 -54.39
CA GLU A 109 -32.58 102.92 -55.55
C GLU A 109 -33.93 102.17 -55.55
N ILE A 110 -34.31 101.54 -54.43
CA ILE A 110 -35.67 100.99 -54.26
C ILE A 110 -36.52 102.01 -53.50
N ASN A 111 -37.58 102.49 -54.17
CA ASN A 111 -38.50 103.52 -53.67
C ASN A 111 -39.69 102.85 -52.96
N ASP A 112 -40.22 103.41 -51.86
CA ASP A 112 -41.26 102.75 -51.04
C ASP A 112 -42.56 102.46 -51.81
N SER A 113 -42.86 103.25 -52.85
CA SER A 113 -43.98 103.02 -53.78
C SER A 113 -43.86 101.72 -54.60
N LEU A 114 -42.67 101.11 -54.64
CA LEU A 114 -42.40 99.83 -55.27
C LEU A 114 -42.73 98.67 -54.32
N GLU A 115 -42.39 98.79 -53.02
CA GLU A 115 -42.55 97.70 -52.04
C GLU A 115 -44.03 97.34 -51.79
N HIS A 116 -44.94 98.33 -51.82
CA HIS A 116 -46.37 98.07 -51.68
C HIS A 116 -46.98 97.42 -52.94
N ASN A 117 -46.57 97.86 -54.14
CA ASN A 117 -46.95 97.23 -55.41
C ASN A 117 -46.48 95.77 -55.46
N ILE A 118 -45.21 95.50 -55.12
CA ILE A 118 -44.63 94.16 -55.13
C ILE A 118 -45.34 93.24 -54.13
N ASN A 119 -45.81 93.74 -52.97
CA ASN A 119 -46.59 92.93 -52.03
C ASN A 119 -47.99 92.58 -52.58
N GLU A 120 -48.70 93.52 -53.21
CA GLU A 120 -50.03 93.25 -53.78
C GLU A 120 -49.93 92.39 -55.06
N GLU A 121 -48.90 92.59 -55.87
CA GLU A 121 -48.51 91.73 -56.98
C GLU A 121 -48.12 90.32 -56.50
N PHE A 122 -47.36 90.19 -55.41
CA PHE A 122 -47.06 88.90 -54.80
C PHE A 122 -48.31 88.23 -54.23
N GLU A 123 -49.20 88.93 -53.52
CA GLU A 123 -50.46 88.34 -53.06
C GLU A 123 -51.36 87.90 -54.24
N ASN A 124 -51.44 88.69 -55.32
CA ASN A 124 -52.16 88.28 -56.52
C ASN A 124 -51.49 87.12 -57.25
N ASN A 125 -50.15 87.06 -57.32
CA ASN A 125 -49.44 85.92 -57.89
C ASN A 125 -49.59 84.66 -57.03
N VAL A 126 -49.59 84.78 -55.71
CA VAL A 126 -49.89 83.68 -54.76
C VAL A 126 -51.34 83.23 -54.90
N ARG A 127 -52.32 84.15 -55.03
CA ARG A 127 -53.73 83.81 -55.30
C ARG A 127 -53.91 83.14 -56.66
N ASN A 128 -53.31 83.68 -57.73
CA ASN A 128 -53.35 83.11 -59.07
C ASN A 128 -52.68 81.73 -59.13
N PHE A 129 -51.55 81.56 -58.42
CA PHE A 129 -50.87 80.28 -58.27
C PHE A 129 -51.74 79.28 -57.50
N LEU A 130 -52.33 79.65 -56.36
CA LEU A 130 -53.27 78.81 -55.61
C LEU A 130 -54.51 78.44 -56.44
N HIS A 131 -55.06 79.39 -57.20
CA HIS A 131 -56.20 79.14 -58.08
C HIS A 131 -55.82 78.16 -59.20
N PHE A 132 -54.67 78.36 -59.85
CA PHE A 132 -54.09 77.46 -60.85
C PHE A 132 -53.83 76.05 -60.29
N MET A 133 -53.20 75.95 -59.11
CA MET A 133 -52.98 74.69 -58.39
C MET A 133 -54.28 73.96 -58.05
N SER A 134 -55.37 74.69 -57.77
CA SER A 134 -56.70 74.12 -57.55
C SER A 134 -57.45 73.74 -58.84
N SER A 135 -57.08 74.34 -59.98
CA SER A 135 -57.77 74.19 -61.27
C SER A 135 -57.16 73.11 -62.17
N GLN A 136 -55.91 72.67 -61.94
CA GLN A 136 -55.31 71.56 -62.68
C GLN A 136 -55.57 70.21 -61.98
N PRO A 137 -56.19 69.22 -62.66
CA PRO A 137 -56.38 67.89 -62.09
C PRO A 137 -55.05 67.16 -61.85
N LEU A 138 -54.04 67.41 -62.70
CA LEU A 138 -52.69 66.87 -62.59
C LEU A 138 -52.01 67.22 -61.25
N ILE A 139 -52.23 68.41 -60.69
CA ILE A 139 -51.63 68.78 -59.39
C ILE A 139 -52.30 68.04 -58.24
N ASN A 140 -53.63 67.86 -58.27
CA ASN A 140 -54.29 66.99 -57.30
C ASN A 140 -53.87 65.53 -57.45
N GLN A 141 -53.55 65.09 -58.68
CA GLN A 141 -53.05 63.74 -58.97
C GLN A 141 -51.58 63.54 -58.58
N VAL A 142 -50.73 64.57 -58.68
CA VAL A 142 -49.32 64.55 -58.23
C VAL A 142 -49.22 64.73 -56.72
N LEU A 143 -50.08 65.54 -56.09
CA LEU A 143 -50.18 65.61 -54.64
C LEU A 143 -50.76 64.32 -54.03
N SER A 144 -51.72 63.66 -54.69
CA SER A 144 -52.13 62.31 -54.29
C SER A 144 -51.04 61.27 -54.58
N GLY A 145 -50.25 61.46 -55.66
CA GLY A 145 -49.03 60.71 -55.95
C GLY A 145 -48.03 60.77 -54.80
N PHE A 146 -47.50 61.94 -54.45
CA PHE A 146 -46.58 62.11 -53.31
C PHE A 146 -47.17 61.73 -51.94
N LEU A 147 -48.48 61.48 -51.82
CA LEU A 147 -49.13 60.93 -50.62
C LEU A 147 -49.39 59.41 -50.69
N LEU A 148 -49.30 58.77 -51.85
CA LEU A 148 -49.59 57.34 -52.08
C LEU A 148 -48.59 56.63 -53.04
N ASP A 149 -47.39 57.16 -53.28
CA ASP A 149 -46.52 56.67 -54.36
C ASP A 149 -45.96 55.25 -54.10
N ASN A 150 -46.63 54.30 -54.73
CA ASN A 150 -46.13 53.04 -55.28
C ASN A 150 -44.99 52.30 -54.55
N ASN A 151 -45.39 51.23 -53.85
CA ASN A 151 -44.68 49.94 -53.85
C ASN A 151 -43.24 49.89 -53.31
N GLU A 152 -43.03 50.34 -52.08
CA GLU A 152 -42.02 49.72 -51.21
C GLU A 152 -42.52 49.59 -49.77
N GLN A 153 -41.85 48.79 -48.94
CA GLN A 153 -42.27 48.52 -47.55
C GLN A 153 -41.98 49.73 -46.64
N LEU A 154 -42.85 50.75 -46.73
CA LEU A 154 -42.76 51.99 -45.95
C LEU A 154 -42.83 51.73 -44.44
N SER A 155 -41.64 51.80 -43.83
CA SER A 155 -41.33 51.64 -42.40
C SER A 155 -42.41 52.13 -41.44
N ASP A 156 -42.79 51.28 -40.47
CA ASP A 156 -43.87 51.47 -39.47
C ASP A 156 -43.76 52.71 -38.55
N LYS A 157 -42.74 53.55 -38.71
CA LYS A 157 -42.45 54.68 -37.80
C LYS A 157 -43.39 55.90 -37.93
N TRP A 158 -44.20 56.00 -38.99
CA TRP A 158 -44.86 57.26 -39.38
C TRP A 158 -46.37 57.15 -39.60
N LYS A 159 -47.11 56.82 -38.53
CA LYS A 159 -48.58 56.71 -38.51
C LYS A 159 -49.14 57.42 -37.28
N LEU A 160 -50.01 58.42 -37.45
CA LEU A 160 -50.63 59.15 -36.33
C LEU A 160 -52.11 58.79 -36.15
N PRO A 161 -52.56 58.60 -34.90
CA PRO A 161 -53.97 58.43 -34.58
C PRO A 161 -54.67 59.78 -34.32
N GLU A 162 -55.84 60.01 -34.92
CA GLU A 162 -56.71 61.15 -34.52
C GLU A 162 -57.37 60.95 -33.14
N THR A 163 -57.51 59.71 -32.66
CA THR A 163 -58.09 59.37 -31.34
C THR A 163 -57.34 58.22 -30.68
N ILE A 164 -57.24 58.21 -29.34
CA ILE A 164 -56.79 57.03 -28.59
C ILE A 164 -58.02 56.20 -28.21
N THR A 165 -58.34 55.23 -29.06
CA THR A 165 -59.31 54.16 -28.78
C THR A 165 -58.58 52.86 -28.50
N ASN A 166 -59.05 52.07 -27.53
CA ASN A 166 -58.49 50.74 -27.26
C ASN A 166 -58.81 49.71 -28.36
N HIS A 167 -59.51 50.14 -29.43
CA HIS A 167 -59.70 49.40 -30.67
C HIS A 167 -58.97 50.15 -31.80
N ILE A 168 -58.01 49.47 -32.44
CA ILE A 168 -57.11 50.02 -33.47
C ILE A 168 -57.86 50.33 -34.79
N THR A 169 -59.02 49.70 -35.00
CA THR A 169 -59.78 49.70 -36.27
C THR A 169 -60.48 51.01 -36.63
N ASN A 170 -60.79 51.86 -35.65
CA ASN A 170 -61.64 53.05 -35.86
C ASN A 170 -60.84 54.36 -35.89
N VAL A 171 -59.51 54.25 -35.92
CA VAL A 171 -58.60 55.38 -35.98
C VAL A 171 -58.47 55.85 -37.43
N LYS A 172 -58.68 57.15 -37.67
CA LYS A 172 -58.20 57.80 -38.90
C LYS A 172 -56.69 57.96 -38.82
N TRP A 173 -56.01 57.45 -39.84
CA TRP A 173 -54.55 57.48 -39.95
C TRP A 173 -54.13 58.53 -40.98
N ILE A 174 -53.21 59.41 -40.59
CA ILE A 174 -52.53 60.31 -41.52
C ILE A 174 -51.18 59.67 -41.86
N GLN A 175 -50.97 59.36 -43.15
CA GLN A 175 -49.65 59.04 -43.69
C GLN A 175 -48.86 60.34 -43.89
N ILE A 176 -47.56 60.28 -43.65
CA ILE A 176 -46.64 61.42 -43.77
C ILE A 176 -45.62 61.10 -44.86
N PRO A 177 -45.43 61.99 -45.86
CA PRO A 177 -44.46 61.78 -46.92
C PRO A 177 -43.02 61.80 -46.38
N GLN A 178 -42.15 61.00 -47.00
CA GLN A 178 -40.73 60.98 -46.66
C GLN A 178 -40.00 62.09 -47.42
N PHE A 179 -39.18 62.86 -46.70
CA PHE A 179 -38.39 63.96 -47.25
C PHE A 179 -36.92 63.54 -47.37
N SER A 180 -36.30 63.81 -48.52
CA SER A 180 -34.93 63.37 -48.82
C SER A 180 -33.86 64.01 -47.91
N GLN A 181 -34.17 65.14 -47.27
CA GLN A 181 -33.27 65.80 -46.32
C GLN A 181 -33.56 65.38 -44.87
N ASN A 182 -32.57 64.71 -44.28
CA ASN A 182 -32.55 64.16 -42.91
C ASN A 182 -33.06 65.11 -41.81
N ASN A 183 -32.85 66.43 -41.97
CA ASN A 183 -33.30 67.45 -41.01
C ASN A 183 -34.81 67.78 -41.12
N LYS A 184 -35.39 67.74 -42.33
CA LYS A 184 -36.84 67.96 -42.55
C LYS A 184 -37.64 66.84 -41.84
N THR A 185 -37.22 65.59 -42.04
CA THR A 185 -37.84 64.40 -41.43
C THR A 185 -37.78 64.42 -39.90
N LYS A 186 -36.63 64.74 -39.29
CA LYS A 186 -36.48 64.84 -37.82
C LYS A 186 -37.40 65.88 -37.17
N LEU A 187 -37.59 67.04 -37.80
CA LEU A 187 -38.53 68.06 -37.31
C LEU A 187 -39.95 67.48 -37.19
N VAL A 188 -40.38 66.72 -38.19
CA VAL A 188 -41.68 66.05 -38.17
C VAL A 188 -41.73 64.97 -37.08
N GLU A 189 -40.67 64.18 -36.86
CA GLU A 189 -40.58 63.19 -35.76
C GLU A 189 -40.86 63.85 -34.40
N TYR A 190 -40.24 65.00 -34.13
CA TYR A 190 -40.43 65.74 -32.87
C TYR A 190 -41.84 66.32 -32.74
N LEU A 191 -42.47 66.80 -33.83
CA LEU A 191 -43.86 67.26 -33.80
C LEU A 191 -44.84 66.10 -33.52
N ILE A 192 -44.58 64.91 -34.06
CA ILE A 192 -45.37 63.69 -33.79
C ILE A 192 -45.23 63.27 -32.33
N HIS A 193 -44.00 63.17 -31.82
CA HIS A 193 -43.75 62.81 -30.43
C HIS A 193 -44.34 63.83 -29.45
N LEU A 194 -44.26 65.13 -29.77
CA LEU A 194 -44.89 66.19 -28.99
C LEU A 194 -46.41 66.04 -28.96
N ARG A 195 -47.06 65.76 -30.11
CA ARG A 195 -48.50 65.49 -30.19
C ARG A 195 -48.93 64.29 -29.34
N ILE A 196 -48.19 63.18 -29.43
CA ILE A 196 -48.44 61.97 -28.62
C ILE A 196 -48.27 62.27 -27.13
N LEU A 197 -47.24 63.03 -26.75
CA LEU A 197 -47.00 63.42 -25.35
C LEU A 197 -48.10 64.35 -24.84
N LEU A 198 -48.52 65.35 -25.61
CA LEU A 198 -49.66 66.22 -25.29
C LEU A 198 -50.93 65.41 -25.07
N LEU A 199 -51.25 64.51 -26.01
CA LEU A 199 -52.43 63.65 -25.96
C LEU A 199 -52.44 62.74 -24.71
N ILE A 200 -51.31 62.13 -24.37
CA ILE A 200 -51.14 61.37 -23.11
C ILE A 200 -51.35 62.28 -21.89
N LYS A 201 -50.72 63.46 -21.84
CA LYS A 201 -50.85 64.38 -20.70
C LYS A 201 -52.30 64.82 -20.49
N LEU A 202 -53.02 65.16 -21.56
CA LEU A 202 -54.43 65.59 -21.55
C LEU A 202 -55.39 64.48 -21.10
N LEU A 203 -55.02 63.20 -21.20
CA LEU A 203 -55.84 62.05 -20.76
C LEU A 203 -55.52 61.56 -19.32
N THR A 204 -54.45 62.08 -18.68
CA THR A 204 -54.06 61.68 -17.30
C THR A 204 -54.78 62.47 -16.20
N THR A 205 -55.70 61.82 -15.49
CA THR A 205 -56.44 62.42 -14.35
C THR A 205 -55.54 62.59 -13.11
N PRO A 206 -55.90 63.46 -12.15
CA PRO A 206 -55.22 63.50 -10.85
C PRO A 206 -55.35 62.18 -10.07
N GLU A 207 -56.43 61.42 -10.27
CA GLU A 207 -56.68 60.13 -9.60
C GLU A 207 -55.73 59.05 -10.11
N ASP A 208 -55.42 59.01 -11.41
CA ASP A 208 -54.42 58.10 -11.96
C ASP A 208 -53.02 58.43 -11.42
N LYS A 209 -52.71 59.72 -11.23
CA LYS A 209 -51.46 60.20 -10.60
C LYS A 209 -51.39 59.80 -9.12
N LYS A 210 -52.50 59.92 -8.36
CA LYS A 210 -52.63 59.43 -6.97
C LYS A 210 -52.43 57.92 -6.89
N ARG A 211 -53.13 57.14 -7.73
CA ARG A 211 -53.01 55.66 -7.78
C ARG A 211 -51.59 55.21 -8.10
N LYS A 212 -50.95 55.80 -9.11
CA LYS A 212 -49.53 55.51 -9.43
C LYS A 212 -48.61 55.82 -8.23
N LYS A 213 -48.82 56.94 -7.52
CA LYS A 213 -48.02 57.31 -6.34
C LYS A 213 -48.23 56.34 -5.16
N LEU A 214 -49.45 55.85 -4.94
CA LEU A 214 -49.74 54.84 -3.91
C LEU A 214 -49.11 53.48 -4.26
N TYR A 215 -49.24 53.04 -5.50
CA TYR A 215 -48.63 51.78 -5.95
C TYR A 215 -47.09 51.83 -5.86
N ILE A 216 -46.45 52.94 -6.25
CA ILE A 216 -45.01 53.13 -6.07
C ILE A 216 -44.61 53.00 -4.59
N LYS A 217 -45.36 53.62 -3.66
CA LYS A 217 -45.11 53.47 -2.22
C LYS A 217 -45.24 52.03 -1.72
N GLU A 218 -46.22 51.27 -2.23
CA GLU A 218 -46.37 49.84 -1.89
C GLU A 218 -45.20 49.00 -2.44
N LEU A 219 -44.65 49.35 -3.61
CA LEU A 219 -43.41 48.75 -4.09
C LEU A 219 -42.21 49.12 -3.21
N GLU A 220 -42.08 50.39 -2.81
CA GLU A 220 -41.01 50.89 -1.93
C GLU A 220 -41.02 50.17 -0.57
N THR A 221 -42.18 50.02 0.08
CA THR A 221 -42.26 49.33 1.39
C THR A 221 -41.99 47.83 1.26
N ARG A 222 -42.50 47.17 0.20
CA ARG A 222 -42.21 45.74 0.00
C ARG A 222 -40.78 45.47 -0.43
N ASP A 223 -40.12 46.39 -1.13
CA ASP A 223 -38.69 46.28 -1.41
C ASP A 223 -37.90 46.40 -0.11
N GLN A 224 -38.19 47.39 0.74
CA GLN A 224 -37.58 47.52 2.08
C GLN A 224 -37.77 46.25 2.93
N GLU A 225 -38.96 45.64 2.94
CA GLU A 225 -39.20 44.35 3.59
C GLU A 225 -38.40 43.17 3.00
N CYS A 226 -38.12 43.19 1.70
CA CYS A 226 -37.27 42.18 1.05
C CYS A 226 -35.80 42.42 1.39
N GLN A 227 -35.35 43.68 1.39
CA GLN A 227 -33.97 44.06 1.73
C GLN A 227 -33.64 43.75 3.19
N THR A 228 -34.55 44.04 4.15
CA THR A 228 -34.31 43.69 5.57
C THR A 228 -34.14 42.18 5.74
N LYS A 229 -35.09 41.38 5.24
CA LYS A 229 -35.03 39.90 5.29
C LYS A 229 -33.78 39.35 4.58
N LEU A 230 -33.34 39.97 3.49
CA LEU A 230 -32.09 39.62 2.81
C LEU A 230 -30.86 39.92 3.70
N THR A 231 -30.79 41.09 4.34
CA THR A 231 -29.69 41.41 5.27
C THR A 231 -29.69 40.55 6.54
N GLU A 232 -30.85 40.08 6.99
CA GLU A 232 -30.98 39.13 8.11
C GLU A 232 -30.45 37.75 7.71
N LEU A 233 -30.85 37.24 6.54
CA LEU A 233 -30.35 35.97 5.99
C LEU A 233 -28.84 36.01 5.70
N ILE A 234 -28.30 37.13 5.23
CA ILE A 234 -26.84 37.31 5.04
C ILE A 234 -26.12 37.27 6.39
N LYS A 235 -26.60 37.98 7.42
CA LYS A 235 -26.00 37.97 8.77
C LYS A 235 -26.01 36.58 9.39
N GLU A 236 -27.11 35.83 9.27
CA GLU A 236 -27.18 34.45 9.78
C GLU A 236 -26.19 33.56 9.03
N LEU A 237 -26.10 33.67 7.71
CA LEU A 237 -25.11 32.94 6.91
C LEU A 237 -23.67 33.28 7.33
N ASP A 238 -23.34 34.55 7.53
CA ASP A 238 -22.03 35.00 8.01
C ASP A 238 -21.71 34.45 9.42
N ILE A 239 -22.69 34.42 10.32
CA ILE A 239 -22.56 33.82 11.66
C ILE A 239 -22.28 32.32 11.55
N GLN A 240 -23.04 31.57 10.75
CA GLN A 240 -22.85 30.13 10.54
C GLN A 240 -21.48 29.83 9.89
N ILE A 241 -21.06 30.63 8.91
CA ILE A 241 -19.73 30.55 8.30
C ILE A 241 -18.64 30.82 9.35
N CYS A 242 -18.81 31.81 10.22
CA CYS A 242 -17.85 32.10 11.29
C CYS A 242 -17.77 30.94 12.30
N GLN A 243 -18.90 30.40 12.76
CA GLN A 243 -18.95 29.27 13.68
C GLN A 243 -18.23 28.05 13.10
N ASN A 244 -18.62 27.60 11.90
CA ASN A 244 -18.01 26.47 11.20
C ASN A 244 -16.49 26.68 10.97
N ASN A 245 -16.06 27.89 10.62
CA ASN A 245 -14.64 28.22 10.52
C ASN A 245 -13.90 28.07 11.87
N THR A 246 -14.51 28.42 13.01
CA THR A 246 -13.86 28.18 14.32
C THR A 246 -13.79 26.69 14.67
N GLU A 247 -14.79 25.90 14.32
CA GLU A 247 -14.79 24.45 14.57
C GLU A 247 -13.79 23.71 13.68
N THR A 248 -13.76 24.05 12.38
CA THR A 248 -12.75 23.58 11.42
C THR A 248 -11.34 23.91 11.91
N ARG A 249 -11.11 25.09 12.51
CA ARG A 249 -9.80 25.44 13.12
C ARG A 249 -9.49 24.61 14.38
N LYS A 250 -10.46 24.36 15.26
CA LYS A 250 -10.28 23.49 16.45
C LYS A 250 -9.91 22.06 16.03
N ILE A 251 -10.64 21.51 15.05
CA ILE A 251 -10.42 20.15 14.51
C ILE A 251 -9.07 20.09 13.77
N GLY A 252 -8.72 21.11 12.98
CA GLY A 252 -7.41 21.20 12.33
C GLY A 252 -6.25 21.20 13.33
N TYR A 253 -6.40 21.89 14.46
CA TYR A 253 -5.40 21.88 15.54
C TYR A 253 -5.29 20.51 16.23
N THR A 254 -6.41 19.84 16.58
CA THR A 254 -6.35 18.51 17.21
C THR A 254 -5.80 17.45 16.26
N VAL A 255 -6.16 17.49 14.98
CA VAL A 255 -5.57 16.63 13.93
C VAL A 255 -4.08 16.88 13.78
N SER A 256 -3.62 18.14 13.78
CA SER A 256 -2.18 18.45 13.71
C SER A 256 -1.41 17.99 14.95
N LYS A 257 -2.01 18.10 16.15
CA LYS A 257 -1.41 17.61 17.40
C LYS A 257 -1.28 16.08 17.39
N LEU A 258 -2.35 15.37 17.03
CA LEU A 258 -2.36 13.90 16.95
C LEU A 258 -1.39 13.37 15.89
N LYS A 259 -1.26 14.03 14.74
CA LYS A 259 -0.22 13.70 13.74
C LYS A 259 1.18 13.84 14.31
N ASN A 260 1.49 14.96 14.96
CA ASN A 260 2.79 15.17 15.59
C ASN A 260 3.07 14.12 16.70
N GLU A 261 2.05 13.68 17.43
CA GLU A 261 2.17 12.61 18.44
C GLU A 261 2.45 11.24 17.81
N ILE A 262 1.78 10.90 16.69
CA ILE A 262 2.05 9.70 15.90
C ILE A 262 3.47 9.72 15.33
N ASP A 263 3.85 10.80 14.61
CA ASP A 263 5.19 10.99 14.03
C ASP A 263 6.31 10.83 15.08
N ASN A 264 6.07 11.27 16.32
CA ASN A 264 7.03 11.15 17.42
C ASN A 264 7.07 9.74 18.02
N LEU A 265 5.93 9.05 18.12
CA LEU A 265 5.86 7.65 18.52
C LEU A 265 6.53 6.73 17.48
N GLU A 266 6.33 6.96 16.19
CA GLU A 266 6.99 6.21 15.11
C GLU A 266 8.51 6.39 15.14
N LYS A 267 9.01 7.61 15.37
CA LYS A 267 10.44 7.86 15.57
C LYS A 267 10.97 7.14 16.82
N TYR A 268 10.28 7.24 17.95
CA TYR A 268 10.67 6.54 19.18
C TYR A 268 10.70 5.02 19.01
N LEU A 269 9.68 4.42 18.37
CA LEU A 269 9.61 2.99 18.13
C LEU A 269 10.69 2.51 17.15
N THR A 270 10.93 3.25 16.06
CA THR A 270 11.99 2.89 15.10
C THR A 270 13.40 3.06 15.67
N GLU A 271 13.63 4.07 16.53
CA GLU A 271 14.85 4.20 17.34
C GLU A 271 15.01 3.02 18.30
N ARG A 272 13.94 2.65 19.03
CA ARG A 272 13.97 1.56 20.02
C ARG A 272 14.17 0.19 19.38
N ILE A 273 13.58 -0.07 18.22
CA ILE A 273 13.80 -1.29 17.43
C ILE A 273 15.26 -1.38 16.98
N LYS A 274 15.86 -0.27 16.49
CA LYS A 274 17.29 -0.24 16.14
C LYS A 274 18.17 -0.56 17.36
N GLN A 275 17.89 0.06 18.51
CA GLN A 275 18.62 -0.22 19.76
C GLN A 275 18.56 -1.70 20.12
N ILE A 276 17.36 -2.27 20.22
CA ILE A 276 17.14 -3.70 20.54
C ILE A 276 17.91 -4.60 19.56
N ASN A 277 17.76 -4.38 18.25
CA ASN A 277 18.47 -5.17 17.24
C ASN A 277 20.00 -5.05 17.38
N THR A 278 20.54 -3.88 17.74
CA THR A 278 22.00 -3.69 17.98
C THR A 278 22.48 -4.25 19.32
N GLU A 279 21.60 -4.44 20.31
CA GLU A 279 21.92 -5.13 21.57
C GLU A 279 21.87 -6.66 21.38
N GLU A 280 20.86 -7.16 20.66
CA GLU A 280 20.66 -8.58 20.38
C GLU A 280 21.74 -9.13 19.44
N THR A 281 22.08 -8.43 18.36
CA THR A 281 23.19 -8.84 17.47
C THR A 281 24.54 -8.87 18.19
N LYS A 282 24.81 -7.94 19.13
CA LYS A 282 26.00 -8.01 19.99
C LYS A 282 25.98 -9.26 20.89
N LYS A 283 24.88 -9.50 21.61
CA LYS A 283 24.72 -10.70 22.46
C LYS A 283 24.88 -11.99 21.65
N ILE A 284 24.31 -12.06 20.45
CA ILE A 284 24.45 -13.21 19.54
C ILE A 284 25.93 -13.40 19.15
N THR A 285 26.61 -12.35 18.69
CA THR A 285 28.03 -12.45 18.27
C THR A 285 28.99 -12.77 19.44
N GLU A 286 28.66 -12.34 20.65
CA GLU A 286 29.39 -12.68 21.88
C GLU A 286 29.17 -14.15 22.29
N ILE A 287 27.92 -14.62 22.25
CA ILE A 287 27.57 -16.03 22.53
C ILE A 287 28.16 -16.97 21.46
N THR A 288 28.11 -16.63 20.17
CA THR A 288 28.74 -17.48 19.13
C THR A 288 30.24 -17.55 19.34
N LYS A 289 30.91 -16.42 19.58
CA LYS A 289 32.36 -16.39 19.85
C LYS A 289 32.74 -17.19 21.10
N GLN A 290 31.93 -17.13 22.16
CA GLN A 290 32.16 -17.93 23.37
C GLN A 290 31.95 -19.43 23.11
N ASN A 291 30.96 -19.81 22.30
CA ASN A 291 30.76 -21.19 21.88
C ASN A 291 31.90 -21.68 20.99
N ASP A 292 32.33 -20.88 19.99
CA ASP A 292 33.48 -21.18 19.13
C ASP A 292 34.74 -21.43 19.97
N GLU A 293 35.00 -20.59 20.98
CA GLU A 293 36.13 -20.76 21.91
C GLU A 293 36.01 -22.03 22.76
N ASN A 294 34.81 -22.34 23.26
CA ASN A 294 34.53 -23.57 24.01
C ASN A 294 34.70 -24.84 23.15
N GLU A 295 34.14 -24.87 21.94
CA GLU A 295 34.29 -25.99 20.99
C GLU A 295 35.76 -26.20 20.59
N ASN A 296 36.50 -25.10 20.33
CA ASN A 296 37.93 -25.18 20.06
C ASN A 296 38.73 -25.71 21.26
N ASN A 297 38.31 -25.42 22.49
CA ASN A 297 38.98 -25.93 23.69
C ASN A 297 38.65 -27.41 23.95
N LEU A 298 37.38 -27.82 23.83
CA LEU A 298 36.97 -29.23 23.90
C LEU A 298 37.63 -30.07 22.79
N SER A 299 37.77 -29.54 21.56
CA SER A 299 38.46 -30.24 20.46
C SER A 299 39.95 -30.43 20.73
N LYS A 300 40.62 -29.48 21.41
CA LYS A 300 42.01 -29.66 21.87
C LYS A 300 42.10 -30.69 22.98
N GLU A 301 41.16 -30.65 23.94
CA GLU A 301 41.15 -31.59 25.06
C GLU A 301 40.93 -33.02 24.56
N MET A 302 39.92 -33.28 23.71
CA MET A 302 39.71 -34.57 23.05
C MET A 302 40.99 -35.09 22.39
N LYS A 303 41.64 -34.27 21.54
CA LYS A 303 42.90 -34.66 20.86
C LYS A 303 44.03 -34.95 21.84
N SER A 304 44.10 -34.24 22.98
CA SER A 304 45.07 -34.53 24.03
C SER A 304 44.78 -35.86 24.75
N GLN A 305 43.50 -36.19 24.97
CA GLN A 305 43.07 -37.45 25.58
C GLN A 305 43.26 -38.63 24.62
N GLU A 306 42.98 -38.46 23.32
CA GLU A 306 43.27 -39.42 22.25
C GLU A 306 44.78 -39.77 22.23
N ILE A 307 45.65 -38.75 22.22
CA ILE A 307 47.12 -38.93 22.25
C ILE A 307 47.60 -39.59 23.56
N LEU A 308 46.95 -39.33 24.70
CA LEU A 308 47.27 -39.98 25.98
C LEU A 308 46.83 -41.45 25.98
N LEU A 309 45.67 -41.76 25.42
CA LEU A 309 45.14 -43.12 25.30
C LEU A 309 45.97 -43.97 24.34
N GLU A 310 46.39 -43.42 23.19
CA GLU A 310 47.26 -44.12 22.24
C GLU A 310 48.64 -44.41 22.85
N LYS A 311 49.22 -43.46 23.60
CA LYS A 311 50.45 -43.69 24.37
C LYS A 311 50.30 -44.78 25.42
N LEU A 312 49.17 -44.82 26.14
CA LEU A 312 48.90 -45.83 27.16
C LEU A 312 48.72 -47.23 26.55
N ILE A 313 48.10 -47.33 25.37
CA ILE A 313 48.03 -48.58 24.61
C ILE A 313 49.44 -49.06 24.24
N GLU A 314 50.31 -48.16 23.79
CA GLU A 314 51.66 -48.53 23.36
C GLU A 314 52.59 -48.88 24.54
N THR A 315 52.51 -48.19 25.68
CA THR A 315 53.23 -48.62 26.89
C THR A 315 52.75 -50.00 27.34
N ASN A 316 51.44 -50.21 27.43
CA ASN A 316 50.88 -51.49 27.87
C ASN A 316 51.26 -52.65 26.93
N ARG A 317 51.32 -52.41 25.61
CA ARG A 317 51.82 -53.40 24.63
C ARG A 317 53.30 -53.75 24.88
N SER A 318 54.14 -52.74 25.08
CA SER A 318 55.57 -52.98 25.33
C SER A 318 55.81 -53.71 26.65
N GLU A 319 55.04 -53.39 27.70
CA GLU A 319 55.06 -54.10 28.97
C GLU A 319 54.59 -55.55 28.79
N GLU A 320 53.46 -55.78 28.10
CA GLU A 320 52.96 -57.13 27.79
C GLU A 320 53.97 -57.95 26.98
N GLU A 321 54.64 -57.36 25.98
CA GLU A 321 55.67 -58.04 25.20
C GLU A 321 56.89 -58.41 26.07
N THR A 322 57.33 -57.53 26.97
CA THR A 322 58.40 -57.88 27.92
C THR A 322 57.99 -59.00 28.88
N ILE A 323 56.75 -58.99 29.39
CA ILE A 323 56.20 -60.03 30.26
C ILE A 323 56.15 -61.37 29.51
N ARG A 324 55.57 -61.40 28.31
CA ARG A 324 55.57 -62.59 27.42
C ARG A 324 56.99 -63.10 27.16
N SER A 325 57.95 -62.20 26.89
CA SER A 325 59.36 -62.58 26.72
C SER A 325 60.00 -63.19 27.98
N THR A 326 59.63 -62.73 29.18
CA THR A 326 60.10 -63.36 30.43
C THR A 326 59.43 -64.70 30.69
N ILE A 327 58.14 -64.84 30.39
CA ILE A 327 57.39 -66.10 30.51
C ILE A 327 58.02 -67.16 29.61
N TYR A 328 58.19 -66.91 28.30
CA TYR A 328 58.81 -67.86 27.37
C TYR A 328 60.22 -68.31 27.79
N LYS A 329 61.01 -67.42 28.44
CA LYS A 329 62.33 -67.79 28.99
C LYS A 329 62.20 -68.73 30.18
N MET A 330 61.30 -68.43 31.12
CA MET A 330 61.06 -69.28 32.29
C MET A 330 60.45 -70.64 31.90
N GLU A 331 59.53 -70.67 30.92
CA GLU A 331 58.99 -71.89 30.34
C GLU A 331 60.10 -72.73 29.69
N SER A 332 60.96 -72.14 28.86
CA SER A 332 62.10 -72.84 28.25
C SER A 332 63.13 -73.34 29.28
N ASP A 333 63.34 -72.61 30.37
CA ASP A 333 64.22 -73.03 31.47
C ASP A 333 63.61 -74.18 32.30
N ILE A 334 62.28 -74.24 32.41
CA ILE A 334 61.55 -75.33 33.06
C ILE A 334 61.57 -76.57 32.16
N GLU A 335 61.24 -76.44 30.87
CA GLU A 335 61.29 -77.52 29.89
C GLU A 335 62.69 -78.15 29.81
N SER A 336 63.74 -77.31 29.81
CA SER A 336 65.14 -77.80 29.84
C SER A 336 65.52 -78.51 31.14
N LYS A 337 64.83 -78.26 32.25
CA LYS A 337 65.04 -78.99 33.52
C LYS A 337 64.26 -80.30 33.56
N ILE A 338 63.01 -80.30 33.07
CA ILE A 338 62.19 -81.50 32.93
C ILE A 338 62.90 -82.50 32.01
N SER A 339 63.27 -82.08 30.80
CA SER A 339 63.98 -82.94 29.84
C SER A 339 65.31 -83.50 30.36
N LYS A 340 66.02 -82.79 31.24
CA LYS A 340 67.24 -83.32 31.91
C LYS A 340 66.90 -84.32 33.00
N TYR A 341 65.92 -84.00 33.85
CA TYR A 341 65.46 -84.90 34.90
C TYR A 341 64.92 -86.21 34.32
N ASP A 342 64.11 -86.15 33.26
CA ASP A 342 63.57 -87.34 32.59
C ASP A 342 64.70 -88.18 31.96
N GLN A 343 65.75 -87.53 31.41
CA GLN A 343 66.93 -88.22 30.91
C GLN A 343 67.76 -88.87 32.03
N GLU A 344 67.99 -88.16 33.14
CA GLU A 344 68.70 -88.66 34.32
C GLU A 344 67.94 -89.81 35.00
N MET A 345 66.60 -89.75 35.06
CA MET A 345 65.75 -90.84 35.55
C MET A 345 65.71 -92.04 34.61
N THR A 346 65.75 -91.82 33.28
CA THR A 346 65.85 -92.92 32.32
C THR A 346 67.18 -93.67 32.51
N VAL A 347 68.30 -92.95 32.59
CA VAL A 347 69.62 -93.56 32.84
C VAL A 347 69.67 -94.28 34.19
N LEU A 348 69.10 -93.70 35.24
CA LEU A 348 69.06 -94.33 36.56
C LEU A 348 68.16 -95.58 36.59
N GLN A 349 67.10 -95.63 35.79
CA GLN A 349 66.27 -96.83 35.61
C GLN A 349 67.02 -97.90 34.81
N ASP A 350 67.72 -97.53 33.72
CA ASP A 350 68.56 -98.46 32.96
C ASP A 350 69.68 -99.07 33.83
N GLU A 351 70.32 -98.26 34.69
CA GLU A 351 71.31 -98.71 35.68
C GLU A 351 70.69 -99.61 36.77
N TYR A 352 69.50 -99.29 37.26
CA TYR A 352 68.78 -100.09 38.25
C TYR A 352 68.33 -101.45 37.68
N ASP A 353 67.74 -101.47 36.49
CA ASP A 353 67.26 -102.69 35.83
C ASP A 353 68.44 -103.63 35.50
N ALA A 354 69.60 -103.06 35.12
CA ALA A 354 70.83 -103.83 34.93
C ALA A 354 71.35 -104.43 36.26
N LEU A 355 71.33 -103.68 37.35
CA LEU A 355 71.76 -104.17 38.67
C LEU A 355 70.79 -105.20 39.26
N GLU A 356 69.48 -105.08 39.03
CA GLU A 356 68.50 -106.11 39.43
C GLU A 356 68.66 -107.38 38.59
N ALA A 357 69.03 -107.27 37.31
CA ALA A 357 69.40 -108.43 36.48
C ALA A 357 70.66 -109.14 37.02
N GLU A 358 71.75 -108.41 37.32
CA GLU A 358 72.96 -108.98 37.94
C GLU A 358 72.66 -109.63 39.31
N TYR A 359 71.90 -108.95 40.16
CA TYR A 359 71.50 -109.46 41.48
C TYR A 359 70.62 -110.72 41.37
N THR A 360 69.68 -110.79 40.41
CA THR A 360 68.85 -111.99 40.23
C THR A 360 69.64 -113.18 39.67
N GLU A 361 70.65 -112.94 38.82
CA GLU A 361 71.58 -113.99 38.39
C GLU A 361 72.46 -114.49 39.57
N GLU A 362 73.09 -113.60 40.32
CA GLU A 362 73.90 -113.98 41.50
C GLU A 362 73.04 -114.69 42.55
N LYS A 363 71.79 -114.23 42.76
CA LYS A 363 70.85 -114.86 43.70
C LYS A 363 70.45 -116.26 43.27
N SER A 364 70.21 -116.50 41.97
CA SER A 364 69.95 -117.84 41.42
C SER A 364 71.17 -118.76 41.59
N ALA A 365 72.38 -118.26 41.30
CA ALA A 365 73.62 -119.01 41.45
C ALA A 365 73.92 -119.35 42.93
N TYR A 366 73.60 -118.43 43.86
CA TYR A 366 73.68 -118.68 45.30
C TYR A 366 72.69 -119.78 45.73
N ASP A 367 71.43 -119.73 45.28
CA ASP A 367 70.42 -120.71 45.68
C ASP A 367 70.72 -122.11 45.11
N GLU A 368 71.18 -122.22 43.86
CA GLU A 368 71.75 -123.47 43.31
C GLU A 368 72.90 -124.03 44.14
N LEU A 369 73.84 -123.16 44.55
CA LEU A 369 74.99 -123.57 45.35
C LEU A 369 74.57 -124.02 46.76
N ASN A 370 73.59 -123.34 47.36
CA ASN A 370 73.00 -123.69 48.64
C ASN A 370 72.21 -125.02 48.57
N GLU A 371 71.45 -125.30 47.52
CA GLU A 371 70.81 -126.61 47.31
C GLU A 371 71.85 -127.73 47.22
N ARG A 372 72.90 -127.54 46.41
CA ARG A 372 74.03 -128.49 46.32
C ARG A 372 74.70 -128.71 47.68
N PHE A 373 74.87 -127.65 48.47
CA PHE A 373 75.43 -127.73 49.83
C PHE A 373 74.50 -128.47 50.80
N GLN A 374 73.18 -128.31 50.69
CA GLN A 374 72.21 -129.07 51.49
C GLN A 374 72.26 -130.57 51.17
N ILE A 375 72.34 -130.95 49.88
CA ILE A 375 72.49 -132.35 49.46
C ILE A 375 73.80 -132.94 50.02
N ILE A 376 74.93 -132.24 49.87
CA ILE A 376 76.23 -132.68 50.39
C ILE A 376 76.20 -132.80 51.93
N ASN A 377 75.53 -131.89 52.63
CA ASN A 377 75.35 -131.98 54.08
C ASN A 377 74.47 -133.18 54.47
N GLU A 378 73.39 -133.48 53.76
CA GLU A 378 72.61 -134.70 53.99
C GLU A 378 73.44 -135.97 53.78
N GLU A 379 74.23 -136.05 52.70
CA GLU A 379 75.14 -137.18 52.45
C GLU A 379 76.19 -137.32 53.56
N TYR A 380 76.75 -136.20 54.01
CA TYR A 380 77.66 -136.17 55.15
C TYR A 380 77.00 -136.68 56.45
N GLN A 381 75.78 -136.26 56.77
CA GLN A 381 75.04 -136.79 57.93
C GLN A 381 74.77 -138.29 57.79
N LYS A 382 74.38 -138.77 56.60
CA LYS A 382 74.16 -140.20 56.31
C LYS A 382 75.43 -141.02 56.53
N ILE A 383 76.58 -140.55 56.04
CA ILE A 383 77.90 -141.19 56.22
C ILE A 383 78.33 -141.19 57.69
N MET A 384 78.08 -140.11 58.43
CA MET A 384 78.42 -140.02 59.85
C MET A 384 77.53 -140.94 60.71
N GLU A 385 76.26 -141.10 60.36
CA GLU A 385 75.35 -142.05 61.01
C GLU A 385 75.67 -143.51 60.66
N GLU A 386 76.04 -143.81 59.41
CA GLU A 386 76.52 -145.13 59.01
C GLU A 386 77.79 -145.53 59.78
N ARG A 387 78.74 -144.60 59.95
CA ARG A 387 79.93 -144.80 60.80
C ARG A 387 79.56 -145.07 62.25
N ARG A 388 78.56 -144.35 62.80
CA ARG A 388 78.06 -144.56 64.17
C ARG A 388 77.51 -145.97 64.35
N LEU A 389 76.69 -146.44 63.41
CA LEU A 389 76.10 -147.78 63.41
C LEU A 389 77.15 -148.90 63.23
N GLU A 390 78.16 -148.67 62.40
CA GLU A 390 79.26 -149.62 62.20
C GLU A 390 80.21 -149.70 63.41
N ASP A 391 80.47 -148.58 64.10
CA ASP A 391 81.20 -148.57 65.37
C ASP A 391 80.38 -149.26 66.49
N GLU A 392 79.07 -149.03 66.57
CA GLU A 392 78.16 -149.78 67.47
C GLU A 392 78.09 -151.28 67.12
N ARG A 393 78.24 -151.67 65.85
CA ARG A 393 78.35 -153.08 65.43
C ARG A 393 79.68 -153.69 65.90
N ARG A 394 80.80 -152.98 65.69
CA ARG A 394 82.13 -153.43 66.11
C ARG A 394 82.23 -153.62 67.63
N GLN A 395 81.66 -152.69 68.41
CA GLN A 395 81.59 -152.81 69.88
C GLN A 395 80.83 -154.06 70.33
N ARG A 396 79.69 -154.39 69.71
CA ARG A 396 78.94 -155.63 70.00
C ARG A 396 79.72 -156.89 69.66
N GLU A 397 80.46 -156.90 68.55
CA GLU A 397 81.33 -158.02 68.17
C GLU A 397 82.53 -158.19 69.13
N GLU A 398 83.07 -157.09 69.65
CA GLU A 398 84.11 -157.11 70.70
C GLU A 398 83.59 -157.54 72.07
N GLU A 399 82.33 -157.26 72.40
CA GLU A 399 81.69 -157.79 73.61
C GLU A 399 81.44 -159.30 73.51
N GLN A 400 80.96 -159.78 72.36
CA GLN A 400 80.78 -161.22 72.14
C GLN A 400 82.13 -161.98 72.20
N ARG A 401 83.20 -161.43 71.62
CA ARG A 401 84.56 -162.01 71.77
C ARG A 401 85.02 -162.04 73.24
N ARG A 402 84.86 -160.94 73.99
CA ARG A 402 85.23 -160.89 75.43
C ARG A 402 84.48 -161.92 76.26
N GLN A 403 83.19 -162.15 76.00
CA GLN A 403 82.41 -163.21 76.67
C GLN A 403 82.93 -164.62 76.34
N MET A 404 83.26 -164.89 75.07
CA MET A 404 83.81 -166.17 74.63
C MET A 404 85.20 -166.45 75.25
N GLU A 405 86.06 -165.44 75.33
CA GLU A 405 87.38 -165.55 75.97
C GLU A 405 87.27 -165.83 77.48
N GLN A 406 86.36 -165.16 78.19
CA GLN A 406 86.10 -165.41 79.62
C GLN A 406 85.60 -166.85 79.88
N ALA A 407 84.76 -167.40 79.01
CA ALA A 407 84.33 -168.80 79.10
C ALA A 407 85.51 -169.77 78.97
N VAL A 408 86.41 -169.56 77.99
CA VAL A 408 87.61 -170.37 77.79
C VAL A 408 88.56 -170.31 78.99
N ILE A 409 88.82 -169.12 79.54
CA ILE A 409 89.68 -168.93 80.73
C ILE A 409 89.13 -169.70 81.93
N THR A 410 87.81 -169.63 82.14
CA THR A 410 87.13 -170.29 83.28
C THR A 410 87.30 -171.81 83.21
N ILE A 411 87.09 -172.42 82.05
CA ILE A 411 87.27 -173.88 81.84
C ILE A 411 88.71 -174.31 82.15
N GLN A 412 89.70 -173.55 81.66
CA GLN A 412 91.11 -173.86 81.93
C GLN A 412 91.48 -173.75 83.43
N ALA A 413 90.90 -172.80 84.16
CA ALA A 413 91.14 -172.62 85.59
C ALA A 413 90.65 -173.82 86.42
N PHE A 414 89.42 -174.30 86.15
CA PHE A 414 88.87 -175.48 86.82
C PHE A 414 89.74 -176.72 86.60
N TRP A 415 90.14 -177.00 85.36
CA TRP A 415 90.98 -178.15 85.00
C TRP A 415 92.34 -178.15 85.72
N ARG A 416 93.03 -177.00 85.72
CA ARG A 416 94.30 -176.82 86.47
C ARG A 416 94.11 -177.11 87.96
N SER A 417 93.00 -176.67 88.56
CA SER A 417 92.73 -176.85 90.00
C SER A 417 92.42 -178.31 90.42
N TYR A 418 91.91 -179.14 89.51
CA TYR A 418 91.60 -180.55 89.78
C TYR A 418 92.89 -181.38 89.84
N LYS A 419 93.79 -181.20 88.87
CA LYS A 419 95.05 -181.95 88.75
C LYS A 419 95.93 -181.82 90.01
N THR A 420 96.02 -180.62 90.58
CA THR A 420 96.87 -180.32 91.75
C THR A 420 96.39 -181.00 93.05
N ARG A 421 95.08 -181.27 93.20
CA ARG A 421 94.51 -181.74 94.48
C ARG A 421 94.64 -183.25 94.74
N LYS A 422 95.01 -184.06 93.73
CA LYS A 422 94.99 -185.53 93.83
C LYS A 422 96.30 -186.18 94.32
N LEU A 423 97.41 -185.44 94.41
CA LEU A 423 98.77 -186.00 94.55
C LEU A 423 99.40 -185.93 95.97
N ALA A 424 98.74 -185.33 96.98
CA ALA A 424 99.44 -184.75 98.12
C ALA A 424 98.97 -185.16 99.53
N ARG A 425 98.69 -186.45 99.81
CA ARG A 425 98.39 -186.94 101.19
C ARG A 425 99.07 -188.26 101.56
N GLY A 426 100.23 -188.15 102.23
CA GLY A 426 100.91 -189.27 102.92
C GLY A 426 102.05 -188.83 103.84
N ARG A 427 102.17 -189.46 105.02
CA ARG A 427 103.17 -189.23 106.10
C ARG A 427 103.07 -187.88 106.87
N LYS A 428 103.88 -187.70 107.93
CA LYS A 428 103.39 -187.31 109.28
C LYS A 428 104.39 -186.52 110.17
N GLY A 429 103.96 -185.39 110.77
CA GLY A 429 104.65 -184.57 111.80
C GLY A 429 105.80 -183.69 111.28
N GLY A 430 106.17 -182.51 111.80
CA GLY A 430 105.77 -181.60 112.92
C GLY A 430 106.67 -180.32 112.84
N SER A 431 106.86 -179.37 113.78
CA SER A 431 106.20 -178.83 115.01
C SER A 431 106.99 -177.52 115.38
N ARG A 432 106.63 -176.50 116.20
CA ARG A 432 105.60 -176.19 117.22
C ARG A 432 105.45 -174.64 117.37
N LYS A 433 104.21 -174.12 117.34
CA LYS A 433 103.62 -172.94 118.07
C LYS A 433 104.44 -171.68 118.47
N ALA A 434 103.94 -170.51 118.02
CA ALA A 434 103.58 -169.35 118.87
C ALA A 434 102.42 -168.57 118.19
N LYS A 435 101.14 -168.78 118.57
CA LYS A 435 100.36 -168.01 119.57
C LYS A 435 100.24 -166.49 119.27
N LYS A 436 99.11 -166.09 118.67
CA LYS A 436 97.88 -165.92 119.46
C LYS A 436 96.73 -166.66 118.78
#